data_AF-A0A800F255-F1
#
_entry.id   AF-A0A800F255-F1
#
_cell.length_a   1.000
_cell.length_b   1.000
_cell.length_c   1.000
_cell.angle_alpha   90.00
_cell.angle_beta   90.00
_cell.angle_gamma   90.00
#
_symmetry.space_group_name_H-M   'P 1'
#
loop_
_entity.id
_entity.type
_entity.pdbx_description
1 polymer ?
#
loop_
_entity_poly.entity_id
_entity_poly.type
_entity_poly.pdbx_seq_one_letter_code
_entity_poly.pdbx_strand_id
1 'polypeptide(L)'
;ITDIHESKDADLAAQYVDALQIPAFLSRQTDLLIAAAKTNKIINIKKAQFASPESMSHAIEKVRANGNDKIWITERGSSFGYSNLIVDFTGFPIMKSFGCPLVLDCTH
;
A
#
# COMPACT_ATOMS: atom_id res chain seq x y z
N ILE A 1 -13.75 0.11 2.44
CA ILE A 1 -12.40 0.52 1.96
C ILE A 1 -12.59 1.36 0.71
N THR A 2 -11.82 2.45 0.54
CA THR A 2 -11.81 3.26 -0.69
C THR A 2 -10.39 3.75 -0.96
N ASP A 3 -10.08 4.06 -2.21
CA ASP A 3 -8.82 4.67 -2.61
C ASP A 3 -8.81 6.20 -2.47
N ILE A 4 -7.61 6.74 -2.25
CA ILE A 4 -7.33 8.18 -2.21
C ILE A 4 -6.20 8.50 -3.19
N HIS A 5 -6.27 9.68 -3.81
CA HIS A 5 -5.36 10.07 -4.89
C HIS A 5 -4.51 11.28 -4.54
N GLU A 6 -5.02 12.14 -3.66
CA GLU A 6 -4.31 13.31 -3.13
C GLU A 6 -4.36 13.35 -1.59
N SER A 7 -3.39 14.02 -0.98
CA SER A 7 -3.29 14.12 0.49
C SER A 7 -4.54 14.69 1.15
N LYS A 8 -5.23 15.63 0.49
CA LYS A 8 -6.47 16.24 0.99
C LYS A 8 -7.65 15.27 1.05
N ASP A 9 -7.60 14.20 0.26
CA ASP A 9 -8.68 13.20 0.21
C ASP A 9 -8.67 12.31 1.46
N ALA A 10 -7.52 12.18 2.13
CA ALA A 10 -7.35 11.30 3.28
C ALA A 10 -8.31 11.63 4.42
N ASP A 11 -8.34 12.89 4.86
CA ASP A 11 -9.18 13.34 5.98
C ASP A 11 -10.68 13.29 5.64
N LEU A 12 -11.03 13.54 4.38
CA LEU A 12 -12.42 13.47 3.91
C LEU A 12 -12.91 12.01 3.86
N ALA A 13 -12.16 11.14 3.19
CA ALA A 13 -12.52 9.74 3.02
C ALA A 13 -12.54 8.98 4.36
N ALA A 14 -11.61 9.29 5.27
CA ALA A 14 -11.51 8.65 6.58
C ALA A 14 -12.79 8.76 7.43
N GLN A 15 -13.64 9.76 7.19
CA GLN A 15 -14.91 9.91 7.89
C GLN A 15 -15.92 8.80 7.55
N TYR A 16 -15.78 8.17 6.38
CA TYR A 16 -16.77 7.25 5.82
C TYR A 16 -16.28 5.81 5.67
N VAL A 17 -14.98 5.55 5.82
CA VAL A 17 -14.41 4.20 5.63
C VAL A 17 -13.53 3.77 6.80
N ASP A 18 -13.40 2.46 6.96
CA ASP A 18 -12.50 1.85 7.96
C ASP A 18 -11.04 1.74 7.49
N ALA A 19 -10.86 1.69 6.18
CA ALA A 19 -9.56 1.54 5.54
C ALA A 19 -9.42 2.46 4.33
N LEU A 20 -8.27 3.13 4.25
CA LEU A 20 -7.84 3.92 3.10
C LEU A 20 -6.87 3.09 2.26
N GLN A 21 -7.08 3.07 0.96
CA GLN A 21 -6.24 2.36 0.02
C GLN A 21 -5.34 3.33 -0.74
N ILE A 22 -4.05 3.02 -0.78
CA ILE A 22 -3.06 3.73 -1.60
C ILE A 22 -2.95 3.00 -2.94
N PRO A 23 -3.31 3.65 -4.07
CA PRO A 23 -3.18 3.06 -5.39
C PRO A 23 -1.73 2.66 -5.69
N ALA A 24 -1.57 1.59 -6.47
CA ALA A 24 -0.25 1.00 -6.78
C ALA A 24 0.74 2.04 -7.33
N PHE A 25 0.29 2.91 -8.24
CA PHE A 25 1.10 3.98 -8.85
C PHE A 25 1.53 5.07 -7.85
N LEU A 26 0.76 5.27 -6.78
CA LEU A 26 0.98 6.30 -5.77
C LEU A 26 1.68 5.76 -4.51
N SER A 27 2.06 4.48 -4.47
CA SER A 27 2.70 3.84 -3.31
C SER A 27 4.05 4.45 -2.90
N ARG A 28 4.65 5.28 -3.75
CA ARG A 28 5.89 6.03 -3.46
C ARG A 28 5.65 7.50 -3.08
N GLN A 29 4.41 8.01 -3.13
CA GLN A 29 4.09 9.40 -2.81
C GLN A 29 4.10 9.61 -1.30
N THR A 30 5.19 10.20 -0.80
CA THR A 30 5.43 10.38 0.65
C THR A 30 4.31 11.19 1.31
N ASP A 31 3.89 12.30 0.70
CA ASP A 31 2.89 13.18 1.29
C ASP A 31 1.53 12.49 1.44
N LEU A 32 1.16 11.64 0.47
CA LEU A 32 -0.07 10.85 0.50
C LEU A 32 -0.01 9.81 1.62
N LEU A 33 1.11 9.10 1.76
CA LEU A 33 1.31 8.11 2.84
C LEU A 33 1.26 8.77 4.22
N ILE A 34 1.88 9.93 4.38
CA ILE A 34 1.86 10.71 5.63
C ILE A 34 0.44 11.17 5.95
N ALA A 35 -0.29 11.71 4.97
CA ALA A 35 -1.67 12.15 5.15
C ALA A 35 -2.57 10.98 5.56
N ALA A 36 -2.47 9.85 4.87
CA ALA A 36 -3.20 8.63 5.20
C ALA A 36 -2.87 8.14 6.62
N ALA A 37 -1.58 8.12 7.00
CA ALA A 37 -1.13 7.72 8.32
C ALA A 37 -1.81 8.52 9.45
N LYS A 38 -1.87 9.85 9.29
CA LYS A 38 -2.45 10.79 10.27
C LYS A 38 -3.93 10.56 10.57
N THR A 39 -4.66 9.90 9.66
CA THR A 39 -6.08 9.56 9.88
C THR A 39 -6.30 8.46 10.91
N ASN A 40 -5.25 7.72 11.30
CA ASN A 40 -5.31 6.55 12.20
C ASN A 40 -6.25 5.42 11.73
N LYS A 41 -6.64 5.42 10.44
CA LYS A 41 -7.37 4.34 9.77
C LYS A 41 -6.42 3.22 9.34
N ILE A 42 -6.97 2.09 8.92
CA ILE A 42 -6.17 1.03 8.29
C ILE A 42 -5.67 1.54 6.94
N ILE A 43 -4.37 1.44 6.67
CA ILE A 43 -3.76 1.89 5.42
C ILE A 43 -3.40 0.66 4.59
N ASN A 44 -4.17 0.42 3.53
CA ASN A 44 -3.89 -0.64 2.57
C ASN A 44 -3.01 -0.12 1.44
N ILE A 45 -1.74 -0.53 1.40
CA ILE A 45 -0.79 -0.10 0.39
C ILE A 45 -0.71 -1.15 -0.70
N LYS A 46 -1.20 -0.84 -1.91
CA LYS A 46 -0.97 -1.72 -3.08
C LYS A 46 0.48 -1.61 -3.52
N LYS A 47 1.19 -2.74 -3.62
CA LYS A 47 2.54 -2.77 -4.19
C LYS A 47 2.48 -2.32 -5.65
N ALA A 48 3.36 -1.38 -6.02
CA ALA A 48 3.47 -0.97 -7.41
C ALA A 48 3.96 -2.12 -8.29
N GLN A 49 3.49 -2.16 -9.54
CA GLN A 49 3.98 -3.09 -10.54
C GLN A 49 5.48 -2.94 -10.85
N PHE A 50 6.07 -1.78 -10.53
CA PHE A 50 7.49 -1.47 -10.69
C PHE A 50 8.30 -1.61 -9.39
N ALA A 51 7.68 -2.06 -8.29
CA ALA A 51 8.32 -2.18 -6.98
C ALA A 51 8.69 -3.63 -6.67
N SER A 52 9.87 -3.82 -6.07
CA SER A 52 10.24 -5.12 -5.50
C SER A 52 9.52 -5.34 -4.17
N PRO A 53 9.37 -6.60 -3.71
CA PRO A 53 8.82 -6.92 -2.39
C PRO A 53 9.54 -6.20 -1.24
N GLU A 54 10.87 -6.11 -1.29
CA GLU A 54 11.71 -5.45 -0.27
C GLU A 54 11.40 -3.96 -0.20
N SER A 55 11.22 -3.31 -1.35
CA SER A 55 11.01 -1.86 -1.43
C SER A 55 9.71 -1.39 -0.76
N MET A 56 8.79 -2.31 -0.45
CA MET A 56 7.60 -2.00 0.34
C MET A 56 7.93 -1.57 1.77
N SER A 57 9.09 -1.95 2.31
CA SER A 57 9.54 -1.52 3.64
C SER A 57 9.51 0.00 3.78
N HIS A 58 9.95 0.74 2.75
CA HIS A 58 9.99 2.20 2.78
C HIS A 58 8.61 2.85 2.88
N ALA A 59 7.60 2.28 2.21
CA ALA A 59 6.23 2.80 2.29
C ALA A 59 5.63 2.51 3.68
N ILE A 60 5.90 1.32 4.22
CA ILE A 60 5.48 0.90 5.56
C ILE A 60 6.12 1.80 6.62
N GLU A 61 7.43 1.99 6.56
CA GLU A 61 8.20 2.83 7.49
C GLU A 61 7.69 4.28 7.49
N LYS A 62 7.34 4.84 6.33
CA LYS A 62 6.74 6.18 6.26
C LYS A 62 5.42 6.26 7.03
N VAL A 63 4.56 5.27 6.92
CA VAL A 63 3.27 5.24 7.64
C VAL A 63 3.51 5.05 9.15
N ARG A 64 4.39 4.12 9.53
CA ARG A 64 4.76 3.86 10.94
C ARG A 64 5.42 5.07 11.62
N ALA A 65 6.37 5.71 10.95
CA ALA A 65 7.07 6.89 11.46
C ALA A 65 6.13 8.08 11.70
N ASN A 66 4.92 8.05 11.12
CA ASN A 66 3.87 9.05 11.30
C ASN A 66 2.74 8.56 12.22
N GLY A 67 3.02 7.58 13.08
CA GLY A 67 2.16 7.21 14.21
C GLY A 67 1.05 6.23 13.90
N ASN A 68 1.14 5.48 12.79
CA ASN A 68 0.13 4.50 12.42
C ASN A 68 0.75 3.14 12.05
N ASP A 69 0.45 2.12 12.86
CA ASP A 69 0.90 0.73 12.64
C ASP A 69 -0.16 -0.17 11.97
N LYS A 70 -1.36 0.36 11.68
CA LYS A 70 -2.46 -0.40 11.07
C LYS A 70 -2.29 -0.46 9.55
N ILE A 71 -1.33 -1.26 9.08
CA ILE A 71 -0.93 -1.30 7.68
C ILE A 71 -1.24 -2.66 7.07
N TRP A 72 -1.88 -2.67 5.91
CA TRP A 72 -1.99 -3.85 5.04
C TRP A 72 -1.12 -3.65 3.81
N ILE A 73 -0.53 -4.74 3.33
CA ILE A 73 0.20 -4.78 2.06
C ILE A 73 -0.64 -5.57 1.07
N THR A 74 -0.90 -5.03 -0.11
CA THR A 74 -1.58 -5.77 -1.18
C THR A 74 -0.61 -6.08 -2.32
N GLU A 75 -0.36 -7.37 -2.56
CA GLU A 75 0.27 -7.86 -3.79
C GLU A 75 -0.75 -7.82 -4.92
N ARG A 76 -0.34 -7.32 -6.08
CA ARG A 76 -1.19 -7.23 -7.28
C ARG A 76 -0.45 -7.50 -8.58
N GLY A 77 0.75 -8.07 -8.52
CA GLY A 77 1.60 -8.38 -9.66
C GLY A 77 2.67 -7.31 -9.92
N SER A 78 3.75 -7.77 -10.54
CA SER A 78 4.88 -6.97 -11.00
C SER A 78 4.95 -6.99 -12.53
N SER A 79 5.43 -5.92 -13.16
CA SER A 79 5.58 -5.81 -14.61
C SER A 79 6.48 -6.92 -15.15
N PHE A 80 5.98 -7.67 -16.14
CA PHE A 80 6.71 -8.75 -16.78
C PHE A 80 6.74 -8.55 -18.30
N GLY A 81 7.64 -7.68 -18.76
CA GLY A 81 7.66 -7.21 -20.15
C GLY A 81 6.55 -6.19 -20.43
N TYR A 82 6.12 -6.11 -21.69
CA TYR A 82 5.10 -5.16 -22.12
C TYR A 82 3.70 -5.72 -21.90
N SER A 83 2.81 -4.89 -21.36
CA SER A 83 1.37 -5.17 -21.19
C SER A 83 1.06 -6.45 -20.42
N ASN A 84 1.98 -6.92 -19.56
CA ASN A 84 1.80 -8.15 -18.81
C ASN A 84 2.30 -8.01 -17.36
N LEU A 85 1.69 -8.79 -16.48
CA LEU A 85 1.97 -8.82 -15.05
C LEU A 85 2.14 -10.26 -14.58
N ILE A 86 3.06 -10.46 -13.65
CA ILE A 86 3.23 -11.74 -12.97
C ILE A 86 3.11 -11.55 -11.47
N VAL A 87 2.43 -12.47 -10.79
CA VAL A 87 2.46 -12.56 -9.33
C VAL A 87 3.65 -13.41 -8.94
N ASP A 88 4.68 -12.76 -8.40
CA ASP A 88 5.84 -13.44 -7.85
C ASP A 88 5.59 -13.85 -6.40
N PHE A 89 5.20 -15.12 -6.20
CA PHE A 89 4.95 -15.66 -4.87
C PHE A 89 6.20 -15.73 -3.98
N THR A 90 7.41 -15.63 -4.54
CA THR A 90 8.65 -15.60 -3.73
C THR A 90 8.76 -14.30 -2.91
N GLY A 91 8.05 -13.24 -3.32
CA GLY A 91 7.95 -11.99 -2.57
C GLY A 91 7.07 -12.05 -1.32
N PHE A 92 6.22 -13.06 -1.18
CA PHE A 92 5.24 -13.12 -0.08
C PHE A 92 5.91 -13.28 1.29
N PRO A 93 6.89 -14.20 1.49
CA PRO A 93 7.63 -14.29 2.75
C PRO A 93 8.34 -12.98 3.12
N ILE A 94 8.91 -12.28 2.13
CA ILE A 94 9.58 -10.98 2.33
C ILE A 94 8.58 -9.95 2.85
N MET A 95 7.44 -9.77 2.18
CA MET A 95 6.43 -8.80 2.62
C MET A 95 5.80 -9.17 3.97
N LYS A 96 5.59 -10.48 4.23
CA LYS A 96 5.12 -10.96 5.54
C LYS A 96 6.11 -10.65 6.67
N SER A 97 7.42 -10.65 6.39
CA SER A 97 8.46 -10.36 7.39
C SER A 97 8.36 -8.95 7.98
N PHE A 98 7.68 -8.02 7.30
CA PHE A 98 7.44 -6.67 7.81
C PHE A 98 6.42 -6.58 8.95
N GLY A 99 5.75 -7.68 9.29
CA GLY A 99 4.76 -7.72 10.37
C GLY A 99 3.43 -7.07 10.01
N CYS A 100 3.13 -6.93 8.72
CA CYS A 100 1.86 -6.42 8.22
C CYS A 100 1.03 -7.57 7.63
N PRO A 101 -0.31 -7.57 7.78
CA PRO A 101 -1.18 -8.43 6.99
C PRO A 101 -0.92 -8.28 5.48
N LEU A 102 -0.76 -9.41 4.80
CA LEU A 102 -0.56 -9.48 3.36
C LEU A 102 -1.87 -9.92 2.68
N VAL A 103 -2.31 -9.12 1.72
CA VAL A 103 -3.49 -9.32 0.88
C VAL A 103 -3.02 -9.63 -0.54
N LEU A 104 -3.70 -10.55 -1.22
CA LEU A 104 -3.50 -10.80 -2.65
C LEU A 104 -4.72 -10.25 -3.41
N ASP A 105 -4.49 -9.34 -4.35
CA ASP A 105 -5.47 -8.91 -5.33
C ASP A 105 -5.55 -9.94 -6.45
N CYS A 106 -6.61 -10.75 -6.46
CA CYS A 106 -6.80 -11.82 -7.44
C CYS A 106 -7.41 -11.33 -8.76
N THR A 107 -7.60 -10.02 -8.96
CA THR A 107 -8.39 -9.49 -10.08
C THR A 107 -7.66 -8.51 -11.01
N HIS A 108 -6.73 -7.71 -10.49
CA HIS A 108 -5.94 -6.77 -11.31
C HIS A 108 -4.69 -7.44 -11.87
#